data_AF-A0A7Y5WPS2-F1
#
_entry.id   AF-A0A7Y5WPS2-F1
#
_cell.length_a   1.000
_cell.length_b   1.000
_cell.length_c   1.000
_cell.angle_alpha   90.00
_cell.angle_beta   90.00
_cell.angle_gamma   90.00
#
_symmetry.space_group_name_H-M   'P 1'
#
loop_
_entity.id
_entity.type
_entity.pdbx_description
1 polymer ?
#
loop_
_entity_poly.entity_id
_entity_poly.type
_entity_poly.pdbx_seq_one_letter_code
_entity_poly.pdbx_strand_id
1 'polypeptide(L)'
;MTRRLTLAFTLATALLAAAPPAHGQRYVARADSLLRQGRVADAEQLYYYAVRKTPRDPAARLALGRYLAARGALRPGAVLMEEARYFGGDPKLVGVYLAPVYARLGDYKALMTLPASPLPYAQRARAEWLTANVPAVDGPDSAAVPLVPADSAPFGAIAIVLGHDTLTATIDPRVQGLTLDTAWLKRKDVKRFAATYDADWRNAAGVALSTAIGPFVLTNVPASFAVTGSARKARVGLDFLGGLAPTIDPGAKTLLLRRGGRIVTSPAGERIPTLMYPGGLWIVQRDGVWPLGGAAARATLGGHPWILDAKRGDLILLDR
;
A
#
# COMPACT_ATOMS: atom_id res chain seq x y z
N MET A 1 32.00 70.83 -30.39
CA MET A 1 32.45 69.42 -30.42
C MET A 1 31.72 68.66 -29.32
N THR A 2 30.64 67.95 -29.66
CA THR A 2 29.82 67.20 -28.69
C THR A 2 29.29 65.97 -29.41
N ARG A 3 29.92 64.80 -29.18
CA ARG A 3 29.49 63.51 -29.74
C ARG A 3 28.75 62.72 -28.65
N ARG A 4 27.49 62.42 -28.93
CA ARG A 4 26.60 61.55 -28.14
C ARG A 4 27.09 60.10 -28.29
N LEU A 5 27.26 59.39 -27.16
CA LEU A 5 27.40 57.94 -27.13
C LEU A 5 25.99 57.32 -27.08
N THR A 6 25.67 56.49 -28.06
CA THR A 6 24.43 55.69 -28.11
C THR A 6 24.75 54.29 -27.62
N LEU A 7 24.15 53.86 -26.50
CA LEU A 7 24.15 52.46 -26.05
C LEU A 7 23.32 51.60 -27.02
N ALA A 8 23.89 50.51 -27.50
CA ALA A 8 23.17 49.43 -28.16
C ALA A 8 23.10 48.24 -27.20
N PHE A 9 21.90 47.96 -26.68
CA PHE A 9 21.59 46.79 -25.85
C PHE A 9 21.08 45.69 -26.78
N THR A 10 21.89 44.68 -27.07
CA THR A 10 21.47 43.49 -27.80
C THR A 10 20.80 42.51 -26.84
N LEU A 11 19.46 42.39 -26.91
CA LEU A 11 18.71 41.31 -26.27
C LEU A 11 19.03 39.99 -26.97
N ALA A 12 19.72 39.09 -26.28
CA ALA A 12 19.81 37.68 -26.66
C ALA A 12 18.58 36.94 -26.11
N THR A 13 17.61 36.64 -26.98
CA THR A 13 16.45 35.81 -26.63
C THR A 13 16.87 34.35 -26.62
N ALA A 14 17.12 33.78 -25.43
CA ALA A 14 17.37 32.36 -25.27
C ALA A 14 16.05 31.58 -25.41
N LEU A 15 15.84 30.91 -26.54
CA LEU A 15 14.84 29.85 -26.68
C LEU A 15 15.27 28.65 -25.81
N LEU A 16 14.64 28.47 -24.64
CA LEU A 16 14.65 27.18 -23.96
C LEU A 16 13.83 26.19 -24.79
N ALA A 17 14.50 25.43 -25.66
CA ALA A 17 13.93 24.23 -26.24
C ALA A 17 13.73 23.19 -25.11
N ALA A 18 12.49 22.83 -24.83
CA ALA A 18 12.18 21.70 -23.97
C ALA A 18 12.81 20.44 -24.57
N ALA A 19 13.77 19.83 -23.86
CA ALA A 19 14.40 18.59 -24.30
C ALA A 19 13.32 17.53 -24.56
N PRO A 20 13.40 16.75 -25.67
CA PRO A 20 12.43 15.71 -25.94
C PRO A 20 12.43 14.71 -24.77
N PRO A 21 11.25 14.19 -24.37
CA PRO A 21 11.17 13.19 -23.31
C PRO A 21 12.09 12.03 -23.64
N ALA A 22 12.91 11.61 -22.68
CA ALA A 22 13.81 10.49 -22.85
C ALA A 22 13.04 9.28 -23.40
N HIS A 23 13.64 8.49 -24.29
CA HIS A 23 12.92 7.44 -25.02
C HIS A 23 12.21 6.43 -24.09
N GLY A 24 12.76 6.17 -22.89
CA GLY A 24 12.13 5.36 -21.84
C GLY A 24 10.77 5.89 -21.37
N GLN A 25 10.60 7.21 -21.31
CA GLN A 25 9.38 7.88 -20.83
C GLN A 25 8.17 7.61 -21.74
N ARG A 26 8.39 7.44 -23.05
CA ARG A 26 7.33 7.05 -23.99
C ARG A 26 6.83 5.63 -23.75
N TYR A 27 7.74 4.69 -23.47
CA TYR A 27 7.37 3.31 -23.16
C TYR A 27 6.64 3.20 -21.82
N VAL A 28 7.07 3.95 -20.81
CA VAL A 28 6.38 4.06 -19.52
C VAL A 28 4.95 4.59 -19.69
N ALA A 29 4.77 5.71 -20.41
CA ALA A 29 3.44 6.29 -20.60
C ALA A 29 2.48 5.33 -21.32
N ARG A 30 2.98 4.58 -22.30
CA ARG A 30 2.20 3.54 -22.98
C ARG A 30 1.91 2.35 -22.06
N ALA A 31 2.85 1.95 -21.19
CA ALA A 31 2.62 0.89 -20.20
C ALA A 31 1.53 1.30 -19.21
N ASP A 32 1.56 2.54 -18.70
CA ASP A 32 0.52 3.10 -17.84
C ASP A 32 -0.85 3.13 -18.54
N SER A 33 -0.87 3.42 -19.85
CA SER A 33 -2.11 3.38 -20.63
C SER A 33 -2.66 1.96 -20.79
N LEU A 34 -1.80 0.99 -21.09
CA LEU A 34 -2.19 -0.42 -21.18
C LEU A 34 -2.72 -0.94 -19.84
N LEU A 35 -2.07 -0.56 -18.74
CA LEU A 35 -2.49 -0.94 -17.39
C LEU A 35 -3.88 -0.39 -17.09
N ARG A 36 -4.14 0.88 -17.38
CA ARG A 36 -5.47 1.50 -17.22
C ARG A 36 -6.57 0.84 -18.07
N GLN A 37 -6.20 0.24 -19.20
CA GLN A 37 -7.10 -0.52 -20.08
C GLN A 37 -7.27 -1.98 -19.64
N GLY A 38 -6.71 -2.39 -18.49
CA GLY A 38 -6.83 -3.77 -18.04
C GLY A 38 -5.79 -4.74 -18.63
N ARG A 39 -4.92 -4.26 -19.53
CA ARG A 39 -3.95 -5.08 -20.27
C ARG A 39 -2.66 -5.27 -19.47
N VAL A 40 -2.77 -5.93 -18.32
CA VAL A 40 -1.70 -6.09 -17.33
C VAL A 40 -0.44 -6.73 -17.91
N ALA A 41 -0.59 -7.84 -18.65
CA ALA A 41 0.53 -8.56 -19.22
C ALA A 41 1.32 -7.70 -20.23
N ASP A 42 0.61 -6.95 -21.08
CA ASP A 42 1.23 -6.05 -22.06
C ASP A 42 1.93 -4.86 -21.38
N ALA A 43 1.29 -4.29 -20.34
CA ALA A 43 1.88 -3.22 -19.55
C ALA A 43 3.19 -3.68 -18.88
N GLU A 44 3.18 -4.86 -18.28
CA GLU A 44 4.36 -5.47 -17.64
C GLU A 44 5.52 -5.64 -18.61
N GLN A 45 5.27 -6.28 -19.76
CA GLN A 45 6.27 -6.45 -20.81
C GLN A 45 6.89 -5.11 -21.22
N LEU A 46 6.07 -4.06 -21.29
CA LEU A 46 6.52 -2.74 -21.71
C LEU A 46 7.31 -2.00 -20.63
N TYR A 47 6.96 -2.13 -19.34
CA TYR A 47 7.81 -1.62 -18.25
C TYR A 47 9.19 -2.30 -18.26
N TYR A 48 9.24 -3.63 -18.39
CA TYR A 48 10.51 -4.36 -18.53
C TYR A 48 11.28 -3.92 -19.76
N TYR A 49 10.61 -3.72 -20.88
CA TYR A 49 11.23 -3.22 -22.11
C TYR A 49 11.82 -1.81 -21.94
N ALA A 50 11.12 -0.90 -21.26
CA ALA A 50 11.61 0.46 -21.00
C ALA A 50 12.95 0.44 -20.23
N VAL A 51 13.02 -0.35 -19.16
CA VAL A 51 14.26 -0.50 -18.37
C VAL A 51 15.36 -1.18 -19.18
N ARG A 52 15.06 -2.21 -20.00
CA ARG A 52 16.06 -2.86 -20.86
C ARG A 52 16.63 -1.93 -21.93
N LYS A 53 15.82 -1.02 -22.49
CA LYS A 53 16.27 -0.08 -23.53
C LYS A 53 17.12 1.05 -22.98
N THR A 54 16.79 1.54 -21.80
CA THR A 54 17.56 2.58 -21.13
C THR A 54 17.86 2.15 -19.69
N PRO A 55 18.83 1.23 -19.48
CA PRO A 55 19.13 0.67 -18.18
C PRO A 55 19.90 1.63 -17.27
N ARG A 56 19.84 2.94 -17.45
CA ARG A 56 20.20 3.95 -16.43
C ARG A 56 19.15 5.07 -16.34
N ASP A 57 18.00 4.91 -17.00
CA ASP A 57 16.91 5.88 -16.90
C ASP A 57 16.21 5.74 -15.53
N PRO A 58 16.28 6.76 -14.66
CA PRO A 58 15.64 6.70 -13.36
C PRO A 58 14.11 6.66 -13.47
N ALA A 59 13.50 7.29 -14.48
CA ALA A 59 12.06 7.31 -14.63
C ALA A 59 11.50 5.93 -15.00
N ALA A 60 12.14 5.24 -15.96
CA ALA A 60 11.77 3.88 -16.35
C ALA A 60 11.87 2.88 -15.18
N ARG A 61 12.93 2.99 -14.37
CA ARG A 61 13.10 2.15 -13.19
C ARG A 61 12.11 2.42 -12.10
N LEU A 62 11.86 3.69 -11.80
CA LEU A 62 10.86 4.08 -10.81
C LEU A 62 9.48 3.54 -11.22
N ALA A 63 9.13 3.62 -12.50
CA ALA A 63 7.88 3.10 -13.02
C ALA A 63 7.76 1.57 -12.87
N LEU A 64 8.78 0.80 -13.32
CA LEU A 64 8.78 -0.66 -13.15
C LEU A 64 8.78 -1.06 -11.67
N GLY A 65 9.57 -0.39 -10.83
CA GLY A 65 9.60 -0.64 -9.39
C GLY A 65 8.24 -0.42 -8.72
N ARG A 66 7.54 0.67 -9.08
CA ARG A 66 6.18 0.96 -8.61
C ARG A 66 5.17 -0.08 -9.07
N TYR A 67 5.24 -0.49 -10.34
CA TYR A 67 4.39 -1.55 -10.88
C TYR A 67 4.59 -2.86 -10.11
N LEU A 68 5.84 -3.31 -9.93
CA LEU A 68 6.15 -4.55 -9.21
C LEU A 68 5.69 -4.50 -7.75
N ALA A 69 5.94 -3.40 -7.04
CA ALA A 69 5.49 -3.24 -5.66
C ALA A 69 3.95 -3.23 -5.55
N ALA A 70 3.25 -2.63 -6.51
CA ALA A 70 1.79 -2.65 -6.58
C ALA A 70 1.26 -4.07 -6.83
N ARG A 71 1.95 -4.88 -7.66
CA ARG A 71 1.69 -6.31 -7.89
C ARG A 71 2.19 -7.23 -6.76
N GLY A 72 2.59 -6.70 -5.61
CA GLY A 72 3.01 -7.52 -4.45
C GLY A 72 4.47 -7.96 -4.45
N ALA A 73 5.22 -7.75 -5.54
CA ALA A 73 6.66 -7.97 -5.61
C ALA A 73 7.43 -6.82 -4.93
N LEU A 74 7.24 -6.69 -3.61
CA LEU A 74 7.73 -5.56 -2.82
C LEU A 74 9.25 -5.41 -2.83
N ARG A 75 10.00 -6.50 -2.63
CA ARG A 75 11.48 -6.45 -2.59
C ARG A 75 12.08 -6.06 -3.95
N PRO A 76 11.76 -6.74 -5.07
CA PRO A 76 12.24 -6.31 -6.39
C PRO A 76 11.79 -4.88 -6.73
N GLY A 77 10.56 -4.51 -6.36
CA GLY A 77 10.04 -3.16 -6.54
C GLY A 77 10.88 -2.10 -5.82
N ALA A 78 11.17 -2.32 -4.54
CA ALA A 78 12.00 -1.41 -3.74
C ALA A 78 13.42 -1.27 -4.31
N VAL A 79 14.04 -2.37 -4.74
CA VAL A 79 15.39 -2.35 -5.35
C VAL A 79 15.40 -1.45 -6.60
N LEU A 80 14.42 -1.59 -7.50
CA LEU A 80 14.36 -0.74 -8.70
C LEU A 80 14.10 0.74 -8.38
N MET A 81 13.33 1.03 -7.34
CA MET A 81 13.13 2.40 -6.87
C MET A 81 14.43 2.99 -6.29
N GLU A 82 15.18 2.23 -5.50
CA GLU A 82 16.50 2.66 -5.00
C GLU A 82 17.51 2.87 -6.13
N GLU A 83 17.52 1.98 -7.13
CA GLU A 83 18.29 2.18 -8.34
C GLU A 83 17.87 3.45 -9.09
N ALA A 84 16.57 3.74 -9.18
CA ALA A 84 16.10 4.99 -9.78
C ALA A 84 16.66 6.22 -9.04
N ARG A 85 16.68 6.20 -7.71
CA ARG A 85 17.33 7.25 -6.90
C ARG A 85 18.83 7.33 -7.19
N TYR A 86 19.51 6.20 -7.24
CA TYR A 86 20.95 6.13 -7.53
C TYR A 86 21.29 6.69 -8.93
N PHE A 87 20.44 6.46 -9.93
CA PHE A 87 20.61 6.98 -11.30
C PHE A 87 20.08 8.40 -11.49
N GLY A 88 19.91 9.18 -10.41
CA GLY A 88 19.58 10.61 -10.49
C GLY A 88 18.09 10.93 -10.49
N GLY A 89 17.22 9.99 -10.14
CA GLY A 89 15.82 10.28 -9.84
C GLY A 89 15.69 11.17 -8.60
N ASP A 90 14.67 12.03 -8.56
CA ASP A 90 14.43 12.93 -7.43
C ASP A 90 14.26 12.13 -6.12
N PRO A 91 15.18 12.28 -5.13
CA PRO A 91 15.14 11.52 -3.89
C PRO A 91 13.85 11.72 -3.10
N LYS A 92 13.24 12.91 -3.16
CA LYS A 92 11.98 13.19 -2.45
C LYS A 92 10.84 12.39 -3.05
N LEU A 93 10.69 12.47 -4.38
CA LEU A 93 9.67 11.73 -5.11
C LEU A 93 9.83 10.21 -4.96
N VAL A 94 11.07 9.71 -5.08
CA VAL A 94 11.35 8.28 -4.89
C VAL A 94 11.04 7.86 -3.45
N GLY A 95 11.42 8.67 -2.47
CA GLY A 95 11.12 8.45 -1.06
C GLY A 95 9.62 8.27 -0.79
N VAL A 96 8.76 9.10 -1.40
CA VAL A 96 7.30 8.99 -1.30
C VAL A 96 6.79 7.61 -1.74
N TYR A 97 7.38 7.03 -2.78
CA TYR A 97 6.99 5.70 -3.26
C TYR A 97 7.62 4.56 -2.44
N LEU A 98 8.85 4.72 -1.98
CA LEU A 98 9.54 3.72 -1.15
C LEU A 98 8.93 3.58 0.24
N ALA A 99 8.49 4.69 0.86
CA ALA A 99 7.97 4.69 2.23
C ALA A 99 6.86 3.63 2.49
N PRO A 100 5.76 3.58 1.72
CA PRO A 100 4.75 2.55 1.91
C PRO A 100 5.26 1.13 1.58
N VAL A 101 6.23 0.99 0.68
CA VAL A 101 6.83 -0.32 0.34
C VAL A 101 7.67 -0.85 1.50
N TYR A 102 8.53 -0.03 2.09
CA TYR A 102 9.32 -0.41 3.27
C TYR A 102 8.44 -0.68 4.49
N ALA A 103 7.38 0.12 4.70
CA ALA A 103 6.42 -0.15 5.76
C ALA A 103 5.74 -1.53 5.61
N ARG A 104 5.36 -1.93 4.38
CA ARG A 104 4.77 -3.24 4.08
C ARG A 104 5.78 -4.39 4.14
N LEU A 105 7.05 -4.13 3.84
CA LEU A 105 8.13 -5.10 4.00
C LEU A 105 8.50 -5.33 5.48
N GLY A 106 8.09 -4.44 6.38
CA GLY A 106 8.60 -4.40 7.75
C GLY A 106 10.05 -3.91 7.82
N ASP A 107 10.58 -3.30 6.76
CA ASP A 107 11.94 -2.76 6.74
C ASP A 107 11.96 -1.35 7.33
N TYR A 108 11.77 -1.27 8.65
CA TYR A 108 11.69 -0.01 9.37
C TYR A 108 13.03 0.74 9.40
N LYS A 109 14.14 0.01 9.25
CA LYS A 109 15.48 0.60 9.16
C LYS A 109 15.67 1.35 7.84
N ALA A 110 15.28 0.75 6.71
CA ALA A 110 15.27 1.47 5.44
C ALA A 110 14.26 2.64 5.46
N LEU A 111 13.08 2.42 6.04
CA LEU A 111 12.04 3.44 6.15
C LEU A 111 12.50 4.70 6.91
N MET A 112 13.17 4.55 8.06
CA MET A 112 13.65 5.69 8.87
C MET A 112 14.84 6.41 8.22
N THR A 113 15.62 5.72 7.40
CA THR A 113 16.85 6.27 6.78
C THR A 113 16.63 6.82 5.37
N LEU A 114 15.37 6.86 4.89
CA LEU A 114 15.03 7.44 3.59
C LEU A 114 15.58 8.86 3.44
N PRO A 115 16.40 9.14 2.41
CA PRO A 115 16.87 10.49 2.11
C PRO A 115 15.70 11.44 1.88
N ALA A 116 15.77 12.65 2.45
CA ALA A 116 14.68 13.61 2.40
C ALA A 116 13.31 12.99 2.79
N SER A 117 13.31 12.27 3.92
CA SER A 117 12.21 11.43 4.39
C SER A 117 10.82 12.10 4.18
N PRO A 118 9.91 11.43 3.45
CA PRO A 118 8.55 11.93 3.25
C PRO A 118 7.67 11.76 4.50
N LEU A 119 8.21 11.15 5.56
CA LEU A 119 7.46 10.78 6.75
C LEU A 119 7.32 11.97 7.70
N PRO A 120 6.09 12.27 8.15
CA PRO A 120 5.86 13.12 9.32
C PRO A 120 6.61 12.59 10.55
N TYR A 121 6.87 13.48 11.50
CA TYR A 121 7.59 13.17 12.74
C TYR A 121 7.07 11.90 13.44
N ALA A 122 5.76 11.82 13.68
CA ALA A 122 5.16 10.69 14.38
C ALA A 122 5.38 9.34 13.68
N GLN A 123 5.30 9.32 12.34
CA GLN A 123 5.52 8.11 11.56
C GLN A 123 6.98 7.67 11.59
N ARG A 124 7.92 8.63 11.62
CA ARG A 124 9.36 8.36 11.76
C ARG A 124 9.69 7.81 13.15
N ALA A 125 9.18 8.44 14.21
CA ALA A 125 9.36 7.97 15.58
C ALA A 125 8.75 6.57 15.79
N ARG A 126 7.60 6.29 15.16
CA ARG A 126 7.03 4.94 15.11
C ARG A 126 7.95 3.95 14.41
N ALA A 127 8.47 4.30 13.23
CA ALA A 127 9.36 3.42 12.48
C ALA A 127 10.63 3.12 13.27
N GLU A 128 11.24 4.12 13.90
CA GLU A 128 12.39 3.97 14.80
C GLU A 128 12.09 2.97 15.93
N TRP A 129 10.98 3.12 16.64
CA TRP A 129 10.61 2.19 17.70
C TRP A 129 10.37 0.76 17.20
N LEU A 130 9.77 0.60 16.01
CA LEU A 130 9.53 -0.70 15.37
C LEU A 130 10.82 -1.40 14.91
N THR A 131 11.95 -0.69 14.77
CA THR A 131 13.24 -1.35 14.53
C THR A 131 13.68 -2.22 15.70
N ALA A 132 13.34 -1.81 16.93
CA ALA A 132 13.63 -2.55 18.15
C ALA A 132 12.46 -3.45 18.60
N ASN A 133 11.26 -3.24 18.05
CA ASN A 133 10.02 -3.92 18.44
C ASN A 133 9.30 -4.41 17.19
N VAL A 134 9.91 -5.41 16.54
CA VAL A 134 9.44 -5.93 15.25
C VAL A 134 8.01 -6.51 15.39
N PRO A 135 7.10 -6.21 14.45
CA PRO A 135 5.79 -6.86 14.40
C PRO A 135 5.93 -8.37 14.24
N ALA A 136 5.15 -9.12 15.01
CA ALA A 136 5.11 -10.58 14.92
C ALA A 136 3.67 -11.08 14.91
N VAL A 137 3.52 -12.30 14.42
CA VAL A 137 2.25 -13.03 14.40
C VAL A 137 2.48 -14.38 15.04
N ASP A 138 1.71 -14.70 16.06
CA ASP A 138 1.65 -16.01 16.69
C ASP A 138 0.24 -16.63 16.51
N GLY A 139 0.16 -17.94 16.65
CA GLY A 139 -1.08 -18.72 16.47
C GLY A 139 -0.89 -19.97 15.60
N PRO A 140 -2.00 -20.67 15.28
CA PRO A 140 -1.98 -21.89 14.47
C PRO A 140 -1.56 -21.60 13.02
N ASP A 141 -1.27 -22.63 12.24
CA ASP A 141 -0.95 -22.47 10.81
C ASP A 141 -2.13 -21.92 10.00
N SER A 142 -3.36 -22.25 10.40
CA SER A 142 -4.57 -21.67 9.84
C SER A 142 -5.71 -21.69 10.84
N ALA A 143 -6.63 -20.72 10.76
CA ALA A 143 -7.89 -20.75 11.49
C ALA A 143 -8.99 -19.98 10.77
N ALA A 144 -10.22 -20.47 10.89
CA ALA A 144 -11.41 -19.76 10.48
C ALA A 144 -11.86 -18.82 11.60
N VAL A 145 -12.19 -17.58 11.25
CA VAL A 145 -12.78 -16.59 12.16
C VAL A 145 -14.15 -16.17 11.65
N PRO A 146 -15.11 -15.85 12.55
CA PRO A 146 -16.42 -15.39 12.13
C PRO A 146 -16.35 -14.08 11.34
N LEU A 147 -17.05 -14.03 10.21
CA LEU A 147 -17.24 -12.83 9.42
C LEU A 147 -18.67 -12.31 9.64
N VAL A 148 -18.78 -11.09 10.15
CA VAL A 148 -20.07 -10.43 10.36
C VAL A 148 -20.40 -9.61 9.11
N PRO A 149 -21.52 -9.86 8.42
CA PRO A 149 -21.97 -8.98 7.35
C PRO A 149 -22.15 -7.55 7.88
N ALA A 150 -21.76 -6.55 7.09
CA ALA A 150 -21.89 -5.15 7.47
C ALA A 150 -22.56 -4.39 6.34
N ASP A 151 -23.71 -3.77 6.63
CA ASP A 151 -24.55 -3.08 5.63
C ASP A 151 -23.79 -1.98 4.87
N SER A 152 -22.78 -1.39 5.51
CA SER A 152 -21.96 -0.31 4.95
C SER A 152 -20.53 -0.72 4.55
N ALA A 153 -20.09 -1.95 4.84
CA ALA A 153 -18.74 -2.41 4.53
C ALA A 153 -18.77 -3.62 3.58
N PRO A 154 -18.21 -3.50 2.36
CA PRO A 154 -18.41 -4.49 1.30
C PRO A 154 -17.87 -5.89 1.60
N PHE A 155 -16.98 -6.02 2.58
CA PHE A 155 -16.34 -7.28 2.95
C PHE A 155 -16.68 -7.71 4.37
N GLY A 156 -17.68 -7.09 5.00
CA GLY A 156 -18.07 -7.39 6.36
C GLY A 156 -17.10 -6.85 7.41
N ALA A 157 -17.18 -7.42 8.59
CA ALA A 157 -16.40 -7.08 9.76
C ALA A 157 -15.96 -8.33 10.51
N ILE A 158 -14.90 -8.19 11.29
CA ILE A 158 -14.37 -9.23 12.18
C ILE A 158 -14.28 -8.69 13.60
N ALA A 159 -14.38 -9.58 14.57
CA ALA A 159 -14.02 -9.25 15.94
C ALA A 159 -12.49 -9.23 16.06
N ILE A 160 -11.95 -8.14 16.60
CA ILE A 160 -10.56 -8.07 17.06
C ILE A 160 -10.53 -7.76 18.55
N VAL A 161 -9.56 -8.30 19.26
CA VAL A 161 -9.35 -7.98 20.69
C VAL A 161 -8.09 -7.14 20.83
N LEU A 162 -8.19 -6.00 21.51
CA LEU A 162 -7.06 -5.10 21.75
C LEU A 162 -7.02 -4.77 23.24
N GLY A 163 -6.00 -5.29 23.92
CA GLY A 163 -6.01 -5.34 25.39
C GLY A 163 -7.15 -6.21 25.91
N HIS A 164 -8.08 -5.61 26.66
CA HIS A 164 -9.27 -6.29 27.18
C HIS A 164 -10.56 -5.95 26.41
N ASP A 165 -10.49 -5.07 25.41
CA ASP A 165 -11.65 -4.65 24.65
C ASP A 165 -11.81 -5.50 23.38
N THR A 166 -13.06 -5.89 23.11
CA THR A 166 -13.44 -6.45 21.81
C THR A 166 -13.98 -5.34 20.92
N LEU A 167 -13.38 -5.18 19.75
CA LEU A 167 -13.77 -4.21 18.73
C LEU A 167 -14.36 -4.94 17.53
N THR A 168 -15.35 -4.30 16.90
CA THR A 168 -15.81 -4.68 15.57
C THR A 168 -14.97 -3.93 14.54
N ALA A 169 -14.12 -4.66 13.82
CA ALA A 169 -13.25 -4.12 12.78
C ALA A 169 -13.86 -4.35 11.40
N THR A 170 -14.27 -3.28 10.71
CA THR A 170 -14.76 -3.41 9.34
C THR A 170 -13.59 -3.61 8.37
N ILE A 171 -13.76 -4.52 7.41
CA ILE A 171 -12.76 -4.75 6.36
C ILE A 171 -12.96 -3.69 5.27
N ASP A 172 -12.02 -2.73 5.21
CA ASP A 172 -12.09 -1.58 4.30
C ASP A 172 -10.89 -1.60 3.33
N PRO A 173 -11.10 -1.86 2.03
CA PRO A 173 -10.01 -1.94 1.06
C PRO A 173 -9.33 -0.60 0.78
N ARG A 174 -9.89 0.52 1.27
CA ARG A 174 -9.38 1.88 1.08
C ARG A 174 -8.43 2.31 2.19
N VAL A 175 -8.43 1.59 3.31
CA VAL A 175 -7.57 1.83 4.46
C VAL A 175 -6.34 0.93 4.36
N GLN A 176 -5.21 1.44 4.85
CA GLN A 176 -3.99 0.65 5.03
C GLN A 176 -3.79 0.35 6.52
N GLY A 177 -3.38 -0.87 6.83
CA GLY A 177 -3.10 -1.30 8.20
C GLY A 177 -4.35 -1.35 9.08
N LEU A 178 -4.15 -1.11 10.38
CA LEU A 178 -5.20 -1.00 11.38
C LEU A 178 -5.52 0.49 11.65
N THR A 179 -6.77 0.89 11.52
CA THR A 179 -7.24 2.23 11.95
C THR A 179 -8.13 2.11 13.18
N LEU A 180 -7.73 2.79 14.25
CA LEU A 180 -8.45 2.83 15.51
C LEU A 180 -9.19 4.15 15.68
N ASP A 181 -10.22 4.16 16.53
CA ASP A 181 -10.86 5.40 16.95
C ASP A 181 -9.89 6.33 17.70
N THR A 182 -10.07 7.64 17.61
CA THR A 182 -9.22 8.62 18.33
C THR A 182 -9.27 8.44 19.85
N ALA A 183 -10.32 7.82 20.40
CA ALA A 183 -10.39 7.43 21.81
C ALA A 183 -9.22 6.51 22.25
N TRP A 184 -8.59 5.78 21.32
CA TRP A 184 -7.45 4.90 21.60
C TRP A 184 -6.14 5.63 21.82
N LEU A 185 -6.03 6.92 21.47
CA LEU A 185 -4.80 7.72 21.63
C LEU A 185 -4.33 7.84 23.09
N LYS A 186 -5.23 7.59 24.05
CA LYS A 186 -4.96 7.70 25.49
C LYS A 186 -4.88 6.34 26.20
N ARG A 187 -5.06 5.23 25.48
CA ARG A 187 -5.11 3.88 26.07
C ARG A 187 -3.72 3.26 26.12
N LYS A 188 -3.44 2.52 27.20
CA LYS A 188 -2.14 1.87 27.45
C LYS A 188 -1.79 0.78 26.44
N ASP A 189 -2.80 0.17 25.82
CA ASP A 189 -2.65 -0.90 24.83
C ASP A 189 -2.14 -0.39 23.47
N VAL A 190 -2.06 0.93 23.31
CA VAL A 190 -1.57 1.60 22.12
C VAL A 190 -0.40 2.52 22.49
N LYS A 191 0.77 2.27 21.92
CA LYS A 191 1.87 3.21 21.97
C LYS A 191 1.61 4.33 20.97
N ARG A 192 1.37 5.54 21.48
CA ARG A 192 1.21 6.76 20.67
C ARG A 192 2.56 7.39 20.37
N PHE A 193 2.68 7.90 19.14
CA PHE A 193 3.76 8.76 18.67
C PHE A 193 3.14 10.06 18.18
N ALA A 194 3.59 11.19 18.72
CA ALA A 194 3.19 12.53 18.32
C ALA A 194 4.29 13.52 18.74
N ALA A 195 4.35 14.68 18.10
CA ALA A 195 5.22 15.75 18.58
C ALA A 195 4.71 16.27 19.95
N THR A 196 5.61 16.75 20.81
CA THR A 196 5.35 17.12 22.22
C THR A 196 4.16 18.06 22.41
N TYR A 197 3.85 18.90 21.42
CA TYR A 197 2.75 19.88 21.46
C TYR A 197 1.70 19.66 20.37
N ASP A 198 1.72 18.51 19.69
CA ASP A 198 0.75 18.21 18.64
C ASP A 198 -0.41 17.36 19.18
N ALA A 199 -1.55 18.03 19.34
CA ALA A 199 -2.80 17.42 19.76
C ALA A 199 -3.65 16.93 18.58
N ASP A 200 -3.28 17.23 17.32
CA ASP A 200 -4.04 16.76 16.16
C ASP A 200 -3.80 15.26 15.94
N TRP A 201 -4.87 14.48 16.05
CA TRP A 201 -4.84 13.04 15.82
C TRP A 201 -4.41 12.69 14.40
N ARG A 202 -4.61 13.59 13.43
CA ARG A 202 -4.19 13.39 12.03
C ARG A 202 -2.68 13.31 11.87
N ASN A 203 -1.95 13.94 12.80
CA ASN A 203 -0.50 13.95 12.83
C ASN A 203 0.06 12.87 13.75
N ALA A 204 -0.80 12.16 14.48
CA ALA A 204 -0.39 11.07 15.37
C ALA A 204 -0.21 9.76 14.61
N ALA A 205 0.74 8.95 15.08
CA ALA A 205 0.90 7.56 14.66
C ALA A 205 0.81 6.65 15.89
N GLY A 206 0.38 5.40 15.69
CA GLY A 206 0.19 4.45 16.78
C GLY A 206 0.82 3.11 16.48
N VAL A 207 1.04 2.34 17.54
CA VAL A 207 1.26 0.90 17.49
C VAL A 207 0.33 0.24 18.51
N ALA A 208 -0.53 -0.66 18.05
CA ALA A 208 -1.27 -1.56 18.92
C ALA A 208 -0.32 -2.66 19.40
N LEU A 209 -0.12 -2.74 20.72
CA LEU A 209 0.91 -3.59 21.31
C LEU A 209 0.56 -5.08 21.17
N SER A 210 -0.71 -5.43 21.30
CA SER A 210 -1.25 -6.77 21.09
C SER A 210 -2.65 -6.69 20.53
N THR A 211 -2.88 -7.33 19.39
CA THR A 211 -4.18 -7.43 18.71
C THR A 211 -4.46 -8.88 18.38
N ALA A 212 -5.56 -9.44 18.90
CA ALA A 212 -5.97 -10.80 18.58
C ALA A 212 -7.07 -10.82 17.50
N ILE A 213 -7.01 -11.80 16.60
CA ILE A 213 -8.01 -12.10 15.59
C ILE A 213 -8.31 -13.60 15.65
N GLY A 214 -9.39 -13.97 16.35
CA GLY A 214 -9.61 -15.38 16.70
C GLY A 214 -8.40 -15.93 17.46
N PRO A 215 -7.78 -17.04 17.02
CA PRO A 215 -6.61 -17.63 17.69
C PRO A 215 -5.26 -16.99 17.29
N PHE A 216 -5.25 -16.01 16.39
CA PHE A 216 -4.02 -15.30 16.01
C PHE A 216 -3.77 -14.14 16.95
N VAL A 217 -2.53 -13.98 17.41
CA VAL A 217 -2.08 -12.83 18.19
C VAL A 217 -1.02 -12.08 17.39
N LEU A 218 -1.31 -10.83 17.05
CA LEU A 218 -0.41 -9.93 16.35
C LEU A 218 0.17 -8.93 17.34
N THR A 219 1.49 -8.84 17.43
CA THR A 219 2.18 -7.90 18.31
C THR A 219 2.74 -6.73 17.51
N ASN A 220 2.83 -5.58 18.16
CA ASN A 220 3.42 -4.36 17.61
C ASN A 220 2.81 -3.93 16.25
N VAL A 221 1.50 -4.05 16.11
CA VAL A 221 0.78 -3.73 14.87
C VAL A 221 0.78 -2.22 14.63
N PRO A 222 1.34 -1.72 13.52
CA PRO A 222 1.25 -0.30 13.19
C PRO A 222 -0.21 0.12 13.01
N ALA A 223 -0.60 1.19 13.70
CA ALA A 223 -1.95 1.73 13.69
C ALA A 223 -1.98 3.21 13.29
N SER A 224 -3.07 3.61 12.65
CA SER A 224 -3.48 5.00 12.44
C SER A 224 -4.74 5.29 13.24
N PHE A 225 -5.13 6.56 13.30
CA PHE A 225 -6.31 7.00 14.04
C PHE A 225 -7.28 7.72 13.13
N ALA A 226 -8.58 7.57 13.39
CA ALA A 226 -9.64 8.32 12.74
C ALA A 226 -10.85 8.45 13.68
N VAL A 227 -11.71 9.43 13.45
CA VAL A 227 -12.99 9.52 14.15
C VAL A 227 -13.93 8.47 13.55
N THR A 228 -14.17 7.38 14.28
CA THR A 228 -15.07 6.29 13.84
C THR A 228 -16.43 6.33 14.55
N GLY A 229 -16.55 7.19 15.58
CA GLY A 229 -17.77 7.38 16.36
C GLY A 229 -17.92 6.41 17.54
N SER A 230 -16.98 5.48 17.75
CA SER A 230 -16.98 4.59 18.92
C SER A 230 -15.61 3.95 19.14
N ALA A 231 -15.15 3.90 20.38
CA ALA A 231 -13.94 3.16 20.77
C ALA A 231 -14.03 1.63 20.50
N ARG A 232 -15.24 1.09 20.29
CA ARG A 232 -15.47 -0.32 19.95
C ARG A 232 -15.47 -0.58 18.44
N LYS A 233 -15.21 0.43 17.61
CA LYS A 233 -15.10 0.28 16.16
C LYS A 233 -13.64 0.46 15.72
N ALA A 234 -13.26 -0.30 14.71
CA ALA A 234 -11.99 -0.17 14.02
C ALA A 234 -12.21 -0.39 12.51
N ARG A 235 -11.21 -0.06 11.71
CA ARG A 235 -11.14 -0.44 10.30
C ARG A 235 -9.83 -1.19 10.06
N VAL A 236 -9.89 -2.25 9.27
CA VAL A 236 -8.71 -3.02 8.86
C VAL A 236 -8.60 -3.00 7.34
N GLY A 237 -7.42 -2.65 6.86
CA GLY A 237 -7.06 -2.76 5.46
C GLY A 237 -6.85 -4.20 5.03
N LEU A 238 -6.94 -4.45 3.73
CA LEU A 238 -6.62 -5.77 3.16
C LEU A 238 -5.11 -6.05 3.14
N ASP A 239 -4.27 -5.03 3.26
CA ASP A 239 -2.83 -5.17 3.49
C ASP A 239 -2.52 -5.69 4.91
N PHE A 240 -3.29 -5.27 5.92
CA PHE A 240 -3.21 -5.80 7.28
C PHE A 240 -3.54 -7.30 7.32
N LEU A 241 -4.64 -7.70 6.67
CA LEU A 241 -5.01 -9.11 6.58
C LEU A 241 -4.13 -9.89 5.59
N GLY A 242 -3.58 -9.23 4.56
CA GLY A 242 -2.86 -9.86 3.46
C GLY A 242 -1.64 -10.68 3.88
N GLY A 243 -1.00 -10.33 5.00
CA GLY A 243 0.07 -11.14 5.61
C GLY A 243 -0.39 -12.53 6.07
N LEU A 244 -1.71 -12.71 6.23
CA LEU A 244 -2.37 -13.96 6.60
C LEU A 244 -3.09 -14.64 5.43
N ALA A 245 -2.89 -14.18 4.18
CA ALA A 245 -3.53 -14.72 2.96
C ALA A 245 -5.03 -15.05 3.17
N PRO A 246 -5.88 -14.03 3.42
CA PRO A 246 -7.25 -14.23 3.82
C PRO A 246 -8.06 -14.90 2.70
N THR A 247 -8.87 -15.89 3.05
CA THR A 247 -9.99 -16.38 2.24
C THR A 247 -11.27 -15.87 2.85
N ILE A 248 -11.98 -15.00 2.14
CA ILE A 248 -13.25 -14.43 2.56
C ILE A 248 -14.36 -15.22 1.91
N ASP A 249 -15.25 -15.80 2.72
CA ASP A 249 -16.47 -16.45 2.27
C ASP A 249 -17.67 -15.72 2.88
N PRO A 250 -18.29 -14.79 2.12
CA PRO A 250 -19.47 -14.08 2.57
C PRO A 250 -20.68 -14.98 2.80
N GLY A 251 -20.81 -16.08 2.03
CA GLY A 251 -21.92 -17.02 2.12
C GLY A 251 -21.85 -17.87 3.38
N ALA A 252 -20.68 -18.43 3.67
CA ALA A 252 -20.42 -19.17 4.90
C ALA A 252 -20.24 -18.26 6.13
N LYS A 253 -20.13 -16.94 5.93
CA LYS A 253 -19.83 -15.96 7.00
C LYS A 253 -18.53 -16.31 7.73
N THR A 254 -17.51 -16.71 6.97
CA THR A 254 -16.20 -17.07 7.50
C THR A 254 -15.08 -16.33 6.81
N LEU A 255 -14.01 -16.10 7.57
CA LEU A 255 -12.72 -15.63 7.08
C LEU A 255 -11.66 -16.64 7.50
N LEU A 256 -11.08 -17.36 6.55
CA LEU A 256 -9.97 -18.28 6.81
C LEU A 256 -8.64 -17.51 6.68
N LEU A 257 -7.86 -17.54 7.75
CA LEU A 257 -6.54 -16.91 7.86
C LEU A 257 -5.46 -17.98 7.94
N ARG A 258 -4.30 -17.70 7.36
CA ARG A 258 -3.16 -18.63 7.25
C ARG A 258 -1.86 -17.95 7.66
N ARG A 259 -1.20 -18.47 8.69
CA ARG A 259 0.06 -17.93 9.20
C ARG A 259 1.11 -17.87 8.10
N GLY A 260 1.79 -16.72 8.01
CA GLY A 260 2.82 -16.50 7.00
C GLY A 260 2.31 -16.39 5.56
N GLY A 261 0.99 -16.29 5.35
CA GLY A 261 0.39 -16.02 4.04
C GLY A 261 0.73 -17.08 2.99
N ARG A 262 0.67 -18.36 3.38
CA ARG A 262 0.83 -19.50 2.47
C ARG A 262 -0.55 -19.88 1.95
N ILE A 263 -0.71 -19.85 0.63
CA ILE A 263 -1.89 -20.39 -0.06
C ILE A 263 -1.49 -21.77 -0.59
N VAL A 264 -2.42 -22.73 -0.59
CA VAL A 264 -2.21 -24.03 -1.25
C VAL A 264 -1.70 -23.78 -2.67
N THR A 265 -0.73 -24.55 -3.13
CA THR A 265 -0.19 -24.43 -4.49
C THR A 265 -1.32 -24.71 -5.49
N SER A 266 -1.86 -23.63 -6.09
CA SER A 266 -2.95 -23.63 -7.08
C SER A 266 -4.34 -23.99 -6.54
N PRO A 267 -4.99 -23.10 -5.76
CA PRO A 267 -6.43 -23.21 -5.56
C PRO A 267 -7.12 -23.10 -6.93
N ALA A 268 -8.14 -23.95 -7.15
CA ALA A 268 -9.03 -23.82 -8.30
C ALA A 268 -9.78 -22.48 -8.24
N GLY A 269 -9.95 -21.84 -9.38
CA GLY A 269 -10.63 -20.56 -9.49
C GLY A 269 -9.98 -19.57 -10.46
N GLU A 270 -10.70 -18.49 -10.74
CA GLU A 270 -10.26 -17.40 -11.61
C GLU A 270 -9.26 -16.50 -10.89
N ARG A 271 -8.11 -16.23 -11.52
CA ARG A 271 -7.13 -15.26 -11.01
C ARG A 271 -7.38 -13.89 -11.61
N ILE A 272 -7.67 -12.94 -10.74
CA ILE A 272 -7.86 -11.53 -11.07
C ILE A 272 -6.63 -10.76 -10.58
N PRO A 273 -5.83 -10.14 -11.47
CA PRO A 273 -4.70 -9.33 -11.05
C PRO A 273 -5.14 -8.17 -10.15
N THR A 274 -4.30 -7.82 -9.18
CA THR A 274 -4.56 -6.72 -8.26
C THR A 274 -3.40 -5.72 -8.22
N LEU A 275 -3.72 -4.48 -7.88
CA LEU A 275 -2.77 -3.40 -7.69
C LEU A 275 -2.98 -2.78 -6.31
N MET A 276 -1.97 -2.85 -5.45
CA MET A 276 -1.99 -2.23 -4.13
C MET A 276 -1.33 -0.85 -4.17
N TYR A 277 -2.14 0.20 -4.08
CA TYR A 277 -1.68 1.60 -4.05
C TYR A 277 -1.91 2.22 -2.66
N PRO A 278 -1.34 3.41 -2.37
CA PRO A 278 -1.63 4.15 -1.14
C PRO A 278 -3.12 4.36 -0.86
N GLY A 279 -3.94 4.52 -1.92
CA GLY A 279 -5.39 4.68 -1.81
C GLY A 279 -6.20 3.39 -1.69
N GLY A 280 -5.53 2.24 -1.53
CA GLY A 280 -6.19 0.94 -1.34
C GLY A 280 -5.90 -0.10 -2.42
N LEU A 281 -6.65 -1.20 -2.35
CA LEU A 281 -6.55 -2.32 -3.28
C LEU A 281 -7.47 -2.12 -4.50
N TRP A 282 -6.93 -2.43 -5.68
CA TRP A 282 -7.62 -2.38 -6.96
C TRP A 282 -7.57 -3.74 -7.63
N ILE A 283 -8.63 -4.09 -8.36
CA ILE A 283 -8.66 -5.23 -9.27
C ILE A 283 -8.45 -4.76 -10.69
N VAL A 284 -7.86 -5.61 -11.51
CA VAL A 284 -7.68 -5.36 -12.93
C VAL A 284 -8.50 -6.36 -13.72
N GLN A 285 -9.39 -5.85 -14.56
CA GLN A 285 -10.29 -6.61 -15.42
C GLN A 285 -10.08 -6.20 -16.88
N ARG A 286 -10.67 -6.91 -17.83
CA ARG A 286 -10.47 -6.67 -19.27
C ARG A 286 -10.86 -5.25 -19.72
N ASP A 287 -11.76 -4.61 -18.99
CA ASP A 287 -12.32 -3.29 -19.30
C ASP A 287 -11.68 -2.15 -18.48
N GLY A 288 -10.78 -2.45 -17.54
CA GLY A 288 -10.07 -1.43 -16.80
C GLY A 288 -9.56 -1.84 -15.41
N VAL A 289 -9.26 -0.82 -14.60
CA VAL A 289 -8.76 -0.94 -13.24
C VAL A 289 -9.78 -0.33 -12.29
N TRP A 290 -10.26 -1.14 -11.35
CA TRP A 290 -11.38 -0.78 -10.49
C TRP A 290 -11.01 -0.87 -9.01
N PRO A 291 -11.41 0.10 -8.17
CA PRO A 291 -11.13 0.00 -6.75
C PRO A 291 -11.94 -1.16 -6.18
N LEU A 292 -11.33 -1.99 -5.34
CA LEU A 292 -11.98 -3.19 -4.80
C LEU A 292 -13.27 -2.84 -3.99
N GLY A 293 -13.29 -1.65 -3.38
CA GLY A 293 -14.48 -1.14 -2.68
C GLY A 293 -15.56 -0.53 -3.58
N GLY A 294 -15.39 -0.54 -4.90
CA GLY A 294 -16.31 0.03 -5.89
C GLY A 294 -17.36 -0.95 -6.41
N ALA A 295 -18.32 -0.45 -7.19
CA ALA A 295 -19.46 -1.25 -7.68
C ALA A 295 -19.04 -2.40 -8.62
N ALA A 296 -18.11 -2.16 -9.55
CA ALA A 296 -17.61 -3.17 -10.48
C ALA A 296 -16.97 -4.38 -9.76
N ALA A 297 -16.12 -4.09 -8.76
CA ALA A 297 -15.50 -5.13 -7.95
C ALA A 297 -16.52 -5.91 -7.11
N ARG A 298 -17.52 -5.23 -6.53
CA ARG A 298 -18.61 -5.89 -5.79
C ARG A 298 -19.44 -6.82 -6.68
N ALA A 299 -19.73 -6.40 -7.91
CA ALA A 299 -20.45 -7.24 -8.87
C ALA A 299 -19.64 -8.51 -9.21
N THR A 300 -18.32 -8.36 -9.35
CA THR A 300 -17.40 -9.48 -9.64
C THR A 300 -17.29 -10.45 -8.47
N LEU A 301 -17.08 -9.94 -7.25
CA LEU A 301 -16.91 -10.76 -6.05
C LEU A 301 -18.23 -11.26 -5.46
N GLY A 302 -19.37 -10.84 -5.99
CA GLY A 302 -20.70 -10.91 -5.36
C GLY A 302 -21.00 -12.25 -4.71
N GLY A 303 -20.91 -12.31 -3.38
CA GLY A 303 -21.18 -13.49 -2.55
C GLY A 303 -20.25 -14.68 -2.77
N HIS A 304 -19.30 -14.62 -3.69
CA HIS A 304 -18.36 -15.71 -3.97
C HIS A 304 -17.27 -15.76 -2.91
N PRO A 305 -16.79 -16.96 -2.54
CA PRO A 305 -15.59 -17.08 -1.75
C PRO A 305 -14.37 -16.68 -2.59
N TRP A 306 -13.42 -15.97 -1.99
CA TRP A 306 -12.20 -15.54 -2.69
C TRP A 306 -11.00 -15.44 -1.77
N ILE A 307 -9.80 -15.59 -2.34
CA ILE A 307 -8.51 -15.54 -1.64
C ILE A 307 -7.73 -14.29 -2.08
N LEU A 308 -7.16 -13.56 -1.13
CA LEU A 308 -6.16 -12.53 -1.42
C LEU A 308 -4.74 -13.13 -1.41
N ASP A 309 -4.14 -13.27 -2.58
CA ASP A 309 -2.72 -13.59 -2.75
C ASP A 309 -1.90 -12.31 -2.87
N ALA A 310 -1.76 -11.60 -1.74
CA ALA A 310 -1.07 -10.31 -1.70
C ALA A 310 0.40 -10.37 -2.14
N LYS A 311 1.04 -11.55 -2.08
CA LYS A 311 2.44 -11.77 -2.49
C LYS A 311 2.59 -11.87 -4.00
N ARG A 312 1.60 -12.46 -4.68
CA ARG A 312 1.57 -12.53 -6.16
C ARG A 312 0.80 -11.37 -6.79
N GLY A 313 0.12 -10.57 -5.98
CA GLY A 313 -0.70 -9.46 -6.46
C GLY A 313 -1.88 -9.98 -7.25
N ASP A 314 -2.53 -11.02 -6.75
CA ASP A 314 -3.72 -11.63 -7.34
C ASP A 314 -4.82 -11.77 -6.29
N LEU A 315 -6.06 -11.70 -6.76
CA LEU A 315 -7.25 -12.18 -6.07
C LEU A 315 -7.69 -13.46 -6.79
N ILE A 316 -8.00 -14.50 -6.03
CA ILE A 316 -8.44 -15.79 -6.58
C ILE A 316 -9.90 -15.96 -6.24
N LEU A 317 -10.77 -15.83 -7.24
CA LEU A 317 -12.20 -16.09 -7.12
C LEU A 317 -12.41 -17.61 -7.15
N LEU A 318 -12.90 -18.18 -6.05
CA LEU A 318 -13.07 -19.62 -5.94
C LEU A 318 -14.36 -20.05 -6.63
N ASP A 319 -14.33 -21.25 -7.20
CA ASP A 319 -15.52 -21.90 -7.74
C ASP A 319 -16.52 -22.15 -6.58
N ARG A 320 -17.82 -22.06 -6.88
CA ARG A 320 -18.88 -22.31 -5.90
C ARG A 320 -19.07 -23.80 -5.61
#